data_AF-A0A831QJ22-F1
#
_entry.id   AF-A0A831QJ22-F1
#
_cell.length_a   1.000
_cell.length_b   1.000
_cell.length_c   1.000
_cell.angle_alpha   90.00
_cell.angle_beta   90.00
_cell.angle_gamma   90.00
#
_symmetry.space_group_name_H-M   'P 1'
#
loop_
_entity.id
_entity.type
_entity.pdbx_description
1 polymer ?
#
loop_
_entity_poly.entity_id
_entity_poly.type
_entity_poly.pdbx_seq_one_letter_code
_entity_poly.pdbx_strand_id
1 'polypeptide(L)'
;MSKASKNSTIAILTGGGDVPGLNPCIKALVYRAASEGIRVVGIRRGWAGILEYDPENSDTAENCIQTLDPPHVRTIDRSGGTFLHTSRT
;
A
#
# COMPACT_ATOMS: atom_id res chain seq x y z
N MET A 1 -1.06 10.10 33.38
CA MET A 1 -1.04 8.85 32.59
C MET A 1 -1.02 9.24 31.12
N SER A 2 0.11 9.02 30.42
CA SER A 2 0.24 9.33 29.00
C SER A 2 -0.63 8.37 28.19
N LYS A 3 -1.52 8.89 27.35
CA LYS A 3 -2.31 8.10 26.41
C LYS A 3 -1.32 7.46 25.43
N ALA A 4 -1.21 6.13 25.41
CA ALA A 4 -0.40 5.43 24.43
C ALA A 4 -0.79 5.95 23.04
N SER A 5 0.16 6.55 22.32
CA SER A 5 -0.03 6.97 20.95
C SER A 5 -0.37 5.72 20.15
N LYS A 6 -1.62 5.56 19.71
CA LYS A 6 -1.99 4.48 18.81
C LYS A 6 -1.19 4.71 17.53
N ASN A 7 -0.25 3.84 17.20
CA ASN A 7 0.42 3.86 15.90
C ASN A 7 -0.63 3.57 14.82
N SER A 8 -1.23 4.63 14.27
CA SER A 8 -2.19 4.55 13.19
C SER A 8 -1.55 3.86 11.99
N THR A 9 -2.33 3.00 11.34
CA THR A 9 -1.91 2.26 10.15
C THR A 9 -2.93 2.50 9.04
N ILE A 10 -2.44 2.85 7.85
CA ILE A 10 -3.25 3.02 6.64
C ILE A 10 -2.89 1.90 5.67
N ALA A 11 -3.91 1.23 5.12
CA ALA A 11 -3.73 0.30 4.02
C ALA A 11 -4.20 0.96 2.70
N ILE A 12 -3.45 0.79 1.61
CA ILE A 12 -3.78 1.27 0.27
C ILE A 12 -3.98 0.07 -0.65
N LEU A 13 -5.06 0.06 -1.43
CA LEU A 13 -5.24 -0.84 -2.55
C LEU A 13 -5.66 -0.04 -3.79
N THR A 14 -5.31 -0.52 -4.97
CA THR A 14 -5.81 0.03 -6.24
C THR A 14 -6.71 -0.98 -6.93
N GLY A 15 -8.01 -0.75 -6.90
CA GLY A 15 -9.02 -1.57 -7.58
C GLY A 15 -9.38 -1.01 -8.96
N GLY A 16 -9.78 -1.89 -9.88
CA GLY A 16 -10.26 -1.51 -11.20
C GLY A 16 -9.16 -1.42 -12.26
N GLY A 17 -9.33 -0.54 -13.25
CA GLY A 17 -8.35 -0.34 -14.32
C GLY A 17 -7.23 0.61 -13.93
N ASP A 18 -6.06 0.43 -14.53
CA ASP A 18 -4.92 1.32 -14.35
C ASP A 18 -5.16 2.66 -15.06
N VAL A 19 -4.92 3.76 -14.33
CA VAL A 19 -5.02 5.13 -14.86
C VAL A 19 -3.76 5.94 -14.52
N PRO A 20 -3.35 6.89 -15.38
CA PRO A 20 -2.26 7.80 -15.06
C PRO A 20 -2.65 8.63 -13.82
N GLY A 21 -1.86 8.53 -12.75
CA GLY A 21 -2.07 9.27 -11.50
C GLY A 21 -2.10 8.43 -10.23
N LEU A 22 -2.34 7.11 -10.34
CA LEU A 22 -2.37 6.23 -9.16
C LEU A 22 -1.03 6.20 -8.41
N ASN A 23 0.08 6.06 -9.12
CA ASN A 23 1.41 6.04 -8.50
C ASN A 23 1.79 7.37 -7.82
N PRO A 24 1.58 8.54 -8.45
CA PRO A 24 1.69 9.83 -7.77
C PRO A 24 0.82 9.95 -6.50
N CYS A 25 -0.43 9.46 -6.53
CA CYS A 25 -1.31 9.47 -5.36
C CYS A 25 -0.77 8.60 -4.21
N ILE A 26 -0.34 7.36 -4.52
CA ILE A 26 0.30 6.46 -3.55
C ILE A 26 1.52 7.15 -2.93
N LYS A 27 2.38 7.72 -3.76
CA LYS A 27 3.58 8.45 -3.33
C LYS A 27 3.23 9.60 -2.39
N ALA A 28 2.30 10.47 -2.79
CA ALA A 28 1.89 11.63 -1.98
C ALA A 28 1.37 11.21 -0.60
N LEU A 29 0.52 10.17 -0.54
CA LEU A 29 0.00 9.65 0.72
C LEU A 29 1.11 9.09 1.61
N VAL A 30 2.02 8.29 1.06
CA VAL A 30 3.13 7.67 1.82
C VAL A 30 4.06 8.74 2.40
N TYR A 31 4.39 9.79 1.64
CA TYR A 31 5.19 10.90 2.16
C TYR A 31 4.46 11.67 3.27
N ARG A 32 3.15 11.89 3.12
CA ARG A 32 2.36 12.57 4.16
C ARG A 32 2.27 11.72 5.43
N ALA A 33 1.95 10.44 5.30
CA ALA A 33 1.86 9.51 6.42
C ALA A 33 3.18 9.38 7.18
N ALA A 34 4.32 9.32 6.47
CA ALA A 34 5.64 9.30 7.07
C ALA A 34 5.91 10.54 7.93
N SER A 35 5.49 11.73 7.49
CA SER A 35 5.62 12.97 8.27
C SER A 35 4.78 13.01 9.54
N GLU A 36 3.72 12.19 9.61
CA GLU A 36 2.81 12.08 10.75
C GLU A 36 3.09 10.82 11.62
N GLY A 37 4.14 10.05 11.31
CA GLY A 37 4.45 8.80 12.01
C GLY A 37 3.42 7.69 11.79
N ILE A 38 2.65 7.74 10.70
CA ILE A 38 1.63 6.76 10.34
C ILE A 38 2.27 5.68 9.48
N ARG A 39 2.05 4.41 9.85
CA ARG A 39 2.53 3.26 9.06
C ARG A 39 1.65 3.07 7.83
N VAL A 40 2.24 2.80 6.67
CA VAL A 40 1.49 2.51 5.45
C VAL A 40 1.79 1.11 4.95
N VAL A 41 0.72 0.38 4.60
CA VAL A 41 0.77 -0.95 3.99
C VAL A 41 0.10 -0.86 2.62
N GLY A 42 0.76 -1.31 1.57
CA GLY A 42 0.18 -1.51 0.26
C GLY A 42 -0.37 -2.93 0.15
N ILE A 43 -1.62 -3.06 -0.28
CA ILE A 43 -2.25 -4.32 -0.65
C ILE A 43 -2.00 -4.51 -2.14
N ARG A 44 -1.31 -5.60 -2.48
CA ARG A 44 -1.00 -5.94 -3.86
C ARG A 44 -2.21 -6.55 -4.56
N ARG A 45 -2.28 -6.39 -5.88
CA ARG A 45 -3.29 -7.04 -6.74
C ARG A 45 -4.74 -6.69 -6.38
N GLY A 46 -4.98 -5.45 -5.95
CA GLY A 46 -6.32 -4.95 -5.67
C GLY A 46 -7.09 -5.82 -4.67
N TRP A 47 -8.33 -6.17 -5.01
CA TRP A 47 -9.20 -6.99 -4.15
C TRP A 47 -8.70 -8.41 -3.96
N ALA A 48 -8.03 -8.99 -4.96
CA ALA A 48 -7.52 -10.35 -4.85
C ALA A 48 -6.49 -10.49 -3.72
N GLY A 49 -5.61 -9.50 -3.53
CA GLY A 49 -4.63 -9.55 -2.44
C GLY A 49 -5.27 -9.52 -1.05
N ILE A 50 -6.40 -8.85 -0.87
CA ILE A 50 -7.13 -8.90 0.40
C ILE A 50 -7.80 -10.25 0.61
N LEU A 51 -8.37 -10.85 -0.45
CA LEU A 51 -9.12 -12.09 -0.37
C LEU A 51 -8.23 -13.33 -0.21
N GLU A 52 -7.01 -13.26 -0.73
CA GLU A 52 -6.04 -14.36 -0.69
C GLU A 52 -5.02 -14.24 0.43
N TYR A 53 -5.03 -13.12 1.17
CA TYR A 53 -4.15 -12.96 2.32
C TYR A 53 -4.59 -13.89 3.44
N ASP A 54 -3.69 -14.79 3.83
CA ASP A 54 -3.85 -15.68 4.97
C ASP A 54 -2.78 -15.34 6.02
N PRO A 55 -3.16 -14.78 7.18
CA PRO A 55 -2.21 -14.40 8.23
C PRO A 55 -1.45 -15.60 8.82
N GLU A 56 -1.99 -16.81 8.71
CA GLU A 56 -1.34 -18.03 9.23
C GLU A 56 -0.36 -18.64 8.21
N ASN A 57 -0.40 -18.16 6.95
CA ASN A 57 0.46 -18.63 5.87
C ASN A 57 1.39 -17.51 5.38
N SER A 58 2.66 -17.58 5.79
CA SER A 58 3.70 -16.61 5.45
C SER A 58 3.89 -16.43 3.94
N ASP A 59 3.61 -17.45 3.13
CA ASP A 59 3.82 -17.41 1.68
C ASP A 59 2.81 -16.48 0.99
N THR A 60 1.65 -16.26 1.61
CA THR A 60 0.64 -15.33 1.07
C THR A 60 1.00 -13.87 1.34
N ALA A 61 1.73 -13.59 2.42
CA ALA A 61 2.06 -12.24 2.85
C ALA A 61 2.92 -11.51 1.81
N GLU A 62 3.97 -12.14 1.29
CA GLU A 62 4.87 -11.53 0.28
C GLU A 62 4.13 -11.16 -1.02
N ASN A 63 3.08 -11.92 -1.34
CA ASN A 63 2.30 -11.73 -2.56
C ASN A 63 1.14 -10.75 -2.41
N CYS A 64 0.68 -10.50 -1.19
CA CYS A 64 -0.54 -9.74 -0.91
C CYS A 64 -0.29 -8.40 -0.22
N ILE A 65 0.78 -8.26 0.57
CA ILE A 65 1.07 -7.05 1.32
C ILE A 65 2.51 -6.57 1.13
N GLN A 66 2.70 -5.26 1.16
CA GLN A 66 4.01 -4.62 1.07
C GLN A 66 4.05 -3.42 2.00
N THR A 67 5.15 -3.24 2.74
CA THR A 67 5.35 -1.98 3.50
C THR A 67 5.67 -0.85 2.53
N LEU A 68 5.02 0.30 2.69
CA LEU A 68 5.29 1.49 1.89
C LEU A 68 5.93 2.57 2.76
N ASP A 69 7.17 2.93 2.42
CA ASP A 69 7.90 4.05 2.99
C ASP A 69 8.46 4.97 1.87
N PRO A 70 8.96 6.17 2.20
CA PRO A 70 9.46 7.11 1.19
C PRO A 70 10.54 6.52 0.27
N PRO A 71 11.51 5.71 0.75
CA PRO A 71 12.43 4.96 -0.12
C PRO A 71 11.73 4.06 -1.15
N HIS A 72 10.73 3.26 -0.73
CA HIS A 72 10.01 2.33 -1.61
C HIS A 72 9.22 3.04 -2.72
N VAL A 73 8.63 4.20 -2.44
CA VAL A 73 7.79 4.93 -3.40
C VAL A 73 8.52 6.05 -4.16
N ARG A 74 9.83 6.19 -4.00
CA ARG A 74 10.60 7.34 -4.51
C ARG A 74 10.45 7.56 -6.02
N THR A 75 10.33 6.48 -6.79
CA THR A 75 10.38 6.50 -8.26
C THR A 75 9.13 5.99 -8.95
N ILE A 76 8.09 5.58 -8.19
CA ILE A 76 6.91 4.90 -8.75
C ILE A 76 6.06 5.80 -9.63
N ASP A 77 6.12 7.12 -9.40
CA ASP A 77 5.45 8.14 -10.21
C ASP A 77 5.93 8.16 -11.67
N ARG A 78 7.06 7.53 -11.96
CA ARG A 78 7.67 7.44 -13.29
C ARG A 78 7.27 6.18 -14.05
N SER A 79 6.61 5.22 -13.38
CA SER A 79 6.14 3.98 -14.01
C SER A 79 4.66 4.08 -14.38
N GLY A 80 4.31 3.48 -15.53
CA GLY A 80 2.91 3.25 -15.91
C GLY A 80 2.23 2.22 -15.01
N GLY A 81 0.91 2.15 -15.13
CA GLY A 81 0.09 1.26 -14.32
C GLY A 81 -0.02 1.69 -12.85
N THR A 82 -0.27 0.73 -11.96
CA THR A 82 -0.19 0.90 -10.50
C THR A 82 0.93 0.05 -9.90
N PHE A 83 1.73 0.64 -9.03
CA PHE A 83 2.84 0.01 -8.31
C PHE A 83 2.38 -1.16 -7.45
N LEU A 84 1.13 -1.13 -6.98
CA LEU A 84 0.53 -2.20 -6.20
C LEU A 84 -0.12 -3.29 -7.08
N HIS A 85 -0.18 -3.11 -8.40
CA HIS A 85 -0.99 -3.91 -9.31
C HIS A 85 -2.49 -3.94 -8.95
N THR A 86 -3.30 -4.49 -9.85
CA THR A 86 -4.75 -4.56 -9.67
C THR A 86 -5.32 -5.90 -10.14
N SER A 87 -6.54 -6.21 -9.75
CA SER A 87 -7.30 -7.39 -10.17
C SER A 87 -8.72 -7.01 -10.57
N ARG A 88 -9.38 -7.88 -11.34
CA ARG A 88 -10.80 -7.77 -11.72
C ARG A 88 -11.72 -8.64 -10.85
N THR A 89 -11.31 -8.84 -9.61
CA THR A 89 -11.99 -9.71 -8.62
C THR A 89 -13.07 -8.94 -7.90
#